data_AF-A0A0E3CDE5-F1
#
_entry.id   AF-A0A0E3CDE5-F1
#
_cell.length_a   1.000
_cell.length_b   1.000
_cell.length_c   1.000
_cell.angle_alpha   90.00
_cell.angle_beta   90.00
_cell.angle_gamma   90.00
#
_symmetry.space_group_name_H-M   'P 1'
#
loop_
_entity.id
_entity.type
_entity.pdbx_description
1 polymer ?
#
loop_
_entity_poly.entity_id
_entity_poly.type
_entity_poly.pdbx_seq_one_letter_code
_entity_poly.pdbx_strand_id
1 'polypeptide(L)'
;MKASRFSERTGGSSYAAFFGHPGYRRMFAPDRLTLGIFLPLRSYSGDMSVLRGQSDLVAKIDSYGFAAVWVRDVPLFDPSFGDAGQVFDPFTYLSYLAARTQKVALATGSAVISLRHPIDLAKAATTIDQLSGGRLVMGVASGDRPKEFPAYGLEHSARAERFSQALSYIRQLMHAGHLDIDSPLGRFEGAEFLPKPVSASIPMMVTGSSGQSLEWIAEHADGWLTYPNATHTPRGPRHLAEKIRAWRELVPGGAFRPHMTNEWIDLVDDPGYPRTTLARWLCSAHRAKRADGLA
;
A
#
# COMPACT_ATOMS: atom_id res chain seq x y z
N MET A 1 11.90 9.68 -38.26
CA MET A 1 11.17 10.21 -37.09
C MET A 1 9.75 9.66 -37.10
N LYS A 2 9.47 8.59 -36.36
CA LYS A 2 8.10 8.16 -36.07
C LYS A 2 7.78 8.64 -34.67
N ALA A 3 6.92 9.64 -34.57
CA ALA A 3 6.34 10.07 -33.31
C ALA A 3 5.47 8.93 -32.77
N SER A 4 5.90 8.31 -31.68
CA SER A 4 5.06 7.42 -30.87
C SER A 4 3.93 8.26 -30.28
N ARG A 5 2.74 8.13 -30.86
CA ARG A 5 1.49 8.67 -30.29
C ARG A 5 0.88 7.63 -29.38
N PHE A 6 1.47 7.41 -28.21
CA PHE A 6 0.72 6.92 -27.06
C PHE A 6 0.59 8.08 -26.09
N SER A 7 -0.65 8.46 -25.80
CA SER A 7 -0.95 9.41 -24.74
C SER A 7 -0.43 8.82 -23.43
N GLU A 8 0.70 9.36 -22.94
CA GLU A 8 1.38 8.93 -21.73
C GLU A 8 0.50 9.24 -20.50
N ARG A 9 -0.34 8.29 -20.10
CA ARG A 9 -0.95 8.31 -18.76
C ARG A 9 0.08 7.87 -17.72
N THR A 10 1.06 8.72 -17.46
CA THR A 10 2.08 8.49 -16.40
C THR A 10 1.63 9.04 -15.04
N GLY A 11 0.65 9.94 -15.02
CA GLY A 11 0.04 10.51 -13.82
C GLY A 11 -0.90 9.57 -13.06
N GLY A 12 -1.25 9.95 -11.83
CA GLY A 12 -2.16 9.23 -10.96
C GLY A 12 -3.59 9.22 -11.51
N SER A 13 -4.27 8.11 -11.31
CA SER A 13 -5.66 7.88 -11.71
C SER A 13 -6.62 8.23 -10.57
N SER A 14 -7.80 8.74 -10.95
CA SER A 14 -8.88 9.02 -10.00
C SER A 14 -9.75 7.80 -9.75
N TYR A 15 -10.64 7.89 -8.76
CA TYR A 15 -11.61 6.85 -8.42
C TYR A 15 -12.38 6.28 -9.63
N ALA A 16 -12.74 7.12 -10.59
CA ALA A 16 -13.50 6.71 -11.77
C ALA A 16 -12.76 5.67 -12.63
N ALA A 17 -11.42 5.76 -12.70
CA ALA A 17 -10.61 4.80 -13.45
C ALA A 17 -10.63 3.39 -12.83
N PHE A 18 -10.86 3.30 -11.51
CA PHE A 18 -10.88 2.05 -10.76
C PHE A 18 -12.28 1.57 -10.40
N PHE A 19 -13.32 2.11 -11.04
CA PHE A 19 -14.71 1.65 -10.83
C PHE A 19 -14.91 0.17 -11.24
N GLY A 20 -14.06 -0.36 -12.12
CA GLY A 20 -14.05 -1.79 -12.47
C GLY A 20 -13.34 -2.68 -11.45
N HIS A 21 -12.55 -2.12 -10.53
CA HIS A 21 -11.61 -2.86 -9.70
C HIS A 21 -12.22 -3.28 -8.34
N PRO A 22 -12.48 -4.57 -8.09
CA PRO A 22 -13.18 -5.02 -6.88
C PRO A 22 -12.49 -4.66 -5.57
N GLY A 23 -11.17 -4.86 -5.47
CA GLY A 23 -10.38 -4.52 -4.27
C GLY A 23 -10.47 -3.03 -3.93
N TYR A 24 -10.22 -2.16 -4.91
CA TYR A 24 -10.29 -0.71 -4.74
C TYR A 24 -11.67 -0.23 -4.28
N ARG A 25 -12.76 -0.72 -4.91
CA ARG A 25 -14.14 -0.34 -4.53
C ARG A 25 -14.55 -0.82 -3.15
N ARG A 26 -13.99 -1.94 -2.70
CA ARG A 26 -14.22 -2.41 -1.34
C ARG A 26 -13.57 -1.49 -0.31
N MET A 27 -12.42 -0.91 -0.65
CA MET A 27 -11.66 -0.04 0.24
C MET A 27 -12.15 1.41 0.22
N PHE A 28 -12.54 1.91 -0.94
CA PHE A 28 -12.70 3.34 -1.15
C PHE A 28 -14.05 3.69 -1.77
N ALA A 29 -14.60 4.80 -1.29
CA ALA A 29 -15.69 5.54 -1.92
C ALA A 29 -15.69 6.97 -1.33
N PRO A 30 -16.18 7.99 -2.07
CA PRO A 30 -16.40 9.31 -1.52
C PRO A 30 -17.25 9.23 -0.24
N ASP A 31 -16.89 10.03 0.77
CA ASP A 31 -17.61 10.16 2.04
C ASP A 31 -17.84 8.85 2.82
N ARG A 32 -16.99 7.83 2.59
CA ARG A 32 -17.03 6.55 3.30
C ARG A 32 -15.71 6.28 4.02
N LEU A 33 -15.82 5.78 5.24
CA LEU A 33 -14.71 5.20 5.99
C LEU A 33 -14.85 3.68 5.98
N THR A 34 -13.75 3.00 5.67
CA THR A 34 -13.64 1.54 5.79
C THR A 34 -12.49 1.19 6.73
N LEU A 35 -12.51 -0.02 7.27
CA LEU A 35 -11.46 -0.53 8.16
C LEU A 35 -10.75 -1.71 7.49
N GLY A 36 -9.42 -1.71 7.57
CA GLY A 36 -8.59 -2.85 7.21
C GLY A 36 -7.76 -3.33 8.39
N ILE A 37 -7.17 -4.51 8.26
CA ILE A 37 -6.36 -5.14 9.31
C ILE A 37 -4.92 -5.27 8.85
N PHE A 38 -4.00 -4.78 9.68
CA PHE A 38 -2.57 -4.88 9.45
C PHE A 38 -2.01 -6.18 10.01
N LEU A 39 -1.16 -6.85 9.23
CA LEU A 39 -0.54 -8.11 9.63
C LEU A 39 0.88 -7.91 10.20
N PRO A 40 1.29 -8.75 11.17
CA PRO A 40 0.54 -9.89 11.72
C PRO A 40 -0.50 -9.50 12.78
N LEU A 41 -1.52 -10.34 12.96
CA LEU A 41 -2.59 -10.15 13.96
C LEU A 41 -2.12 -10.27 15.42
N ARG A 42 -0.91 -10.78 15.62
CA ARG A 42 -0.33 -11.04 16.94
C ARG A 42 1.10 -10.52 16.93
N SER A 43 1.47 -9.79 17.97
CA SER A 43 2.87 -9.39 18.20
C SER A 43 3.73 -10.61 18.48
N TYR A 44 5.00 -10.56 18.07
CA TYR A 44 6.00 -11.58 18.35
C TYR A 44 7.35 -10.95 18.66
N SER A 45 8.20 -11.73 19.31
CA SER A 45 9.62 -11.42 19.53
C SER A 45 10.43 -12.69 19.31
N GLY A 46 11.03 -12.84 18.13
CA GLY A 46 11.93 -13.96 17.80
C GLY A 46 11.27 -15.34 17.60
N ASP A 47 10.02 -15.55 18.03
CA ASP A 47 9.29 -16.81 17.79
C ASP A 47 8.20 -16.67 16.72
N MET A 48 8.44 -17.33 15.59
CA MET A 48 7.55 -17.40 14.44
C MET A 48 6.32 -18.29 14.64
N SER A 49 6.29 -19.09 15.71
CA SER A 49 5.16 -19.96 16.04
C SER A 49 3.85 -19.20 16.19
N VAL A 50 3.90 -17.91 16.58
CA VAL A 50 2.71 -17.08 16.78
C VAL A 50 1.90 -16.90 15.49
N LEU A 51 2.56 -17.03 14.33
CA LEU A 51 1.94 -16.88 13.01
C LEU A 51 1.17 -18.14 12.62
N ARG A 52 1.31 -19.26 13.34
CA ARG A 52 0.50 -20.46 13.12
C ARG A 52 -1.00 -20.13 13.27
N GLY A 53 -1.78 -20.58 12.29
CA GLY A 53 -3.22 -20.32 12.21
C GLY A 53 -3.58 -18.88 11.81
N GLN A 54 -2.62 -18.03 11.44
CA GLN A 54 -2.93 -16.65 11.04
C GLN A 54 -3.78 -16.59 9.78
N SER A 55 -3.57 -17.48 8.82
CA SER A 55 -4.40 -17.53 7.61
C SER A 55 -5.83 -18.00 7.87
N ASP A 56 -6.05 -18.83 8.89
CA ASP A 56 -7.40 -19.20 9.33
C ASP A 56 -8.12 -17.98 9.93
N LEU A 57 -7.41 -17.15 10.70
CA LEU A 57 -7.94 -15.89 11.21
C LEU A 57 -8.23 -14.89 10.10
N VAL A 58 -7.34 -14.78 9.10
CA VAL A 58 -7.57 -13.94 7.92
C VAL A 58 -8.80 -14.41 7.11
N ALA A 59 -9.00 -15.73 6.97
CA ALA A 59 -10.20 -16.28 6.35
C ALA A 59 -11.48 -15.91 7.13
N LYS A 60 -11.42 -15.84 8.47
CA LYS A 60 -12.54 -15.32 9.28
C LYS A 60 -12.75 -13.81 9.08
N ILE A 61 -11.67 -13.03 9.04
CA ILE A 61 -11.70 -11.57 8.77
C ILE A 61 -12.41 -11.28 7.44
N ASP A 62 -12.23 -12.13 6.43
CA ASP A 62 -12.89 -12.03 5.12
C ASP A 62 -14.43 -12.01 5.24
N SER A 63 -14.98 -12.68 6.26
CA SER A 63 -16.41 -12.75 6.53
C SER A 63 -16.95 -11.58 7.38
N TYR A 64 -16.09 -10.81 8.06
CA TYR A 64 -16.49 -9.78 9.03
C TYR A 64 -16.56 -8.36 8.46
N GLY A 65 -16.55 -8.20 7.14
CA GLY A 65 -16.78 -6.90 6.50
C GLY A 65 -15.56 -5.97 6.49
N PHE A 66 -14.38 -6.40 6.96
CA PHE A 66 -13.15 -5.63 6.78
C PHE A 66 -12.83 -5.43 5.31
N ALA A 67 -12.38 -4.25 4.94
CA ALA A 67 -12.15 -3.88 3.56
C ALA A 67 -10.86 -4.49 2.99
N ALA A 68 -9.81 -4.59 3.81
CA ALA A 68 -8.49 -5.04 3.37
C ALA A 68 -7.69 -5.76 4.46
N VAL A 69 -6.75 -6.59 4.02
CA VAL A 69 -5.62 -7.06 4.84
C VAL A 69 -4.32 -6.46 4.31
N TRP A 70 -3.46 -6.00 5.20
CA TRP A 70 -2.25 -5.25 4.88
C TRP A 70 -0.98 -5.99 5.30
N VAL A 71 0.04 -6.00 4.43
CA VAL A 71 1.36 -6.56 4.69
C VAL A 71 2.47 -5.54 4.38
N ARG A 72 3.63 -5.65 5.04
CA ARG A 72 4.80 -4.78 4.84
C ARG A 72 5.87 -5.48 4.00
N ASP A 73 6.66 -4.71 3.27
CA ASP A 73 7.84 -5.23 2.57
C ASP A 73 9.09 -5.02 3.44
N VAL A 74 9.45 -6.09 4.15
CA VAL A 74 10.55 -6.13 5.12
C VAL A 74 11.42 -7.33 4.77
N PRO A 75 12.38 -7.18 3.84
CA PRO A 75 13.21 -8.30 3.38
C PRO A 75 14.23 -8.76 4.43
N LEU A 76 14.73 -7.86 5.27
CA LEU A 76 15.75 -8.15 6.27
C LEU A 76 15.33 -7.67 7.65
N PHE A 77 15.67 -8.45 8.67
CA PHE A 77 15.55 -8.01 10.05
C PHE A 77 16.77 -7.17 10.44
N ASP A 78 16.54 -5.90 10.74
CA ASP A 78 17.53 -5.02 11.35
C ASP A 78 17.25 -4.88 12.86
N PRO A 79 18.13 -5.38 13.75
CA PRO A 79 17.98 -5.21 15.19
C PRO A 79 17.87 -3.75 15.65
N SER A 80 18.47 -2.79 14.92
CA SER A 80 18.29 -1.36 15.27
C SER A 80 16.91 -0.80 14.91
N PHE A 81 16.16 -1.47 14.03
CA PHE A 81 14.79 -1.11 13.69
C PHE A 81 13.77 -1.90 14.54
N GLY A 82 14.09 -3.15 14.91
CA GLY A 82 13.33 -3.93 15.88
C GLY A 82 12.02 -4.55 15.38
N ASP A 83 11.77 -4.54 14.06
CA ASP A 83 10.54 -5.03 13.45
C ASP A 83 10.83 -5.81 12.16
N ALA A 84 10.39 -7.08 12.10
CA ALA A 84 10.52 -7.95 10.93
C ALA A 84 9.23 -8.01 10.09
N GLY A 85 8.29 -7.07 10.28
CA GLY A 85 7.04 -7.09 9.53
C GLY A 85 6.17 -8.28 9.93
N GLN A 86 5.58 -8.93 8.92
CA GLN A 86 4.96 -10.25 9.05
C GLN A 86 5.92 -11.41 8.73
N VAL A 87 7.22 -11.13 8.61
CA VAL A 87 8.34 -12.03 8.26
C VAL A 87 8.28 -12.66 6.87
N PHE A 88 7.10 -13.05 6.39
CA PHE A 88 6.93 -13.55 5.04
C PHE A 88 7.03 -12.43 4.00
N ASP A 89 7.61 -12.77 2.86
CA ASP A 89 7.59 -11.92 1.65
C ASP A 89 6.16 -11.46 1.35
N PRO A 90 5.91 -10.15 1.16
CA PRO A 90 4.57 -9.62 1.02
C PRO A 90 3.82 -10.17 -0.21
N PHE A 91 4.49 -10.34 -1.35
CA PHE A 91 3.82 -10.78 -2.58
C PHE A 91 3.47 -12.26 -2.53
N THR A 92 4.39 -13.10 -2.03
CA THR A 92 4.16 -14.52 -1.81
C THR A 92 3.07 -14.74 -0.78
N TYR A 93 3.09 -13.98 0.33
CA TYR A 93 2.10 -14.12 1.38
C TYR A 93 0.72 -13.62 0.94
N LEU A 94 0.62 -12.50 0.23
CA LEU A 94 -0.64 -12.06 -0.37
C LEU A 94 -1.17 -13.06 -1.41
N SER A 95 -0.30 -13.70 -2.21
CA SER A 95 -0.72 -14.77 -3.12
C SER A 95 -1.35 -15.95 -2.37
N TYR A 96 -0.73 -16.37 -1.26
CA TYR A 96 -1.28 -17.40 -0.40
C TYR A 96 -2.62 -16.97 0.24
N LEU A 97 -2.71 -15.74 0.74
CA LEU A 97 -3.96 -15.21 1.30
C LEU A 97 -5.06 -15.02 0.25
N ALA A 98 -4.69 -14.75 -1.01
CA ALA A 98 -5.63 -14.67 -2.13
C ALA A 98 -6.38 -15.99 -2.30
N ALA A 99 -5.68 -17.12 -2.22
CA ALA A 99 -6.29 -18.45 -2.30
C ALA A 99 -7.16 -18.80 -1.08
N ARG A 100 -6.98 -18.10 0.04
CA ARG A 100 -7.66 -18.35 1.32
C ARG A 100 -8.82 -17.40 1.61
N THR A 101 -9.03 -16.41 0.75
CA THR A 101 -10.04 -15.34 0.94
C THR A 101 -10.75 -15.05 -0.38
N GLN A 102 -11.98 -14.54 -0.31
CA GLN A 102 -12.81 -14.26 -1.48
C GLN A 102 -13.16 -12.79 -1.64
N LYS A 103 -13.18 -11.99 -0.55
CA LYS A 103 -13.75 -10.64 -0.58
C LYS A 103 -12.77 -9.54 -0.25
N VAL A 104 -11.93 -9.70 0.77
CA VAL A 104 -10.99 -8.67 1.23
C VAL A 104 -10.04 -8.26 0.13
N ALA A 105 -9.78 -6.96 0.05
CA ALA A 105 -8.66 -6.46 -0.73
C ALA A 105 -7.35 -6.92 -0.09
N LEU A 106 -6.39 -7.21 -0.95
CA LEU A 106 -5.04 -7.64 -0.59
C LEU A 106 -4.14 -6.43 -0.77
N ALA A 107 -3.52 -5.93 0.30
CA ALA A 107 -2.83 -4.66 0.23
C ALA A 107 -1.41 -4.67 0.77
N THR A 108 -0.53 -3.93 0.12
CA THR A 108 0.82 -3.63 0.63
C THR A 108 0.80 -2.30 1.36
N GLY A 109 1.38 -2.22 2.55
CA GLY A 109 1.53 -1.00 3.34
C GLY A 109 2.94 -0.82 3.89
N SER A 110 4.00 -0.82 3.08
CA SER A 110 4.00 -0.65 1.62
C SER A 110 5.07 -1.51 0.96
N ALA A 111 4.91 -1.78 -0.34
CA ALA A 111 5.94 -2.37 -1.18
C ALA A 111 7.07 -1.36 -1.39
N VAL A 112 8.32 -1.76 -1.16
CA VAL A 112 9.48 -0.89 -1.35
C VAL A 112 9.95 -1.03 -2.80
N ILE A 113 9.30 -0.29 -3.70
CA ILE A 113 9.50 -0.44 -5.15
C ILE A 113 10.87 0.04 -5.64
N SER A 114 11.63 0.70 -4.76
CA SER A 114 13.01 1.12 -5.00
C SER A 114 14.04 0.01 -4.74
N LEU A 115 13.70 -1.08 -4.01
CA LEU A 115 14.68 -2.14 -3.70
C LEU A 115 14.77 -3.21 -4.80
N ARG A 116 13.62 -3.66 -5.31
CA ARG A 116 13.55 -4.75 -6.29
C ARG A 116 13.44 -4.23 -7.72
N HIS A 117 13.70 -5.10 -8.70
CA HIS A 117 13.55 -4.73 -10.10
C HIS A 117 12.06 -4.49 -10.44
N PRO A 118 11.71 -3.42 -11.19
CA PRO A 118 10.33 -3.10 -11.54
C PRO A 118 9.58 -4.23 -12.24
N ILE A 119 10.25 -5.00 -13.11
CA ILE A 119 9.65 -6.14 -13.82
C ILE A 119 9.21 -7.23 -12.83
N ASP A 120 10.03 -7.57 -11.84
CA ASP A 120 9.71 -8.63 -10.88
C ASP A 120 8.53 -8.24 -9.99
N LEU A 121 8.51 -6.99 -9.54
CA LEU A 121 7.41 -6.43 -8.76
C LEU A 121 6.12 -6.40 -9.56
N ALA A 122 6.16 -5.90 -10.79
CA ALA A 122 5.01 -5.87 -11.68
C ALA A 122 4.49 -7.29 -11.94
N LYS A 123 5.39 -8.25 -12.21
CA LYS A 123 5.04 -9.65 -12.49
C LYS A 123 4.33 -10.30 -11.30
N ALA A 124 4.86 -10.12 -10.09
CA ALA A 124 4.25 -10.62 -8.87
C ALA A 124 2.89 -9.93 -8.62
N ALA A 125 2.81 -8.61 -8.79
CA ALA A 125 1.59 -7.84 -8.59
C ALA A 125 0.47 -8.25 -9.56
N THR A 126 0.74 -8.31 -10.87
CA THR A 126 -0.30 -8.71 -11.85
C THR A 126 -0.68 -10.18 -11.73
N THR A 127 0.22 -11.04 -11.25
CA THR A 127 -0.12 -12.42 -10.93
C THR A 127 -1.12 -12.49 -9.77
N ILE A 128 -0.87 -11.79 -8.65
CA ILE A 128 -1.83 -11.73 -7.53
C ILE A 128 -3.15 -11.11 -7.99
N ASP A 129 -3.09 -10.03 -8.77
CA ASP A 129 -4.28 -9.34 -9.27
C ASP A 129 -5.17 -10.30 -10.08
N GLN A 130 -4.58 -11.04 -11.03
CA GLN A 130 -5.29 -12.05 -11.82
C GLN A 130 -5.83 -13.20 -10.96
N LEU A 131 -4.99 -13.81 -10.12
CA LEU A 131 -5.39 -14.95 -9.29
C LEU A 131 -6.45 -14.59 -8.24
N SER A 132 -6.49 -13.33 -7.81
CA SER A 132 -7.44 -12.84 -6.83
C SER A 132 -8.73 -12.27 -7.45
N GLY A 133 -8.78 -12.11 -8.78
CA GLY A 133 -9.89 -11.48 -9.48
C GLY A 133 -9.98 -9.96 -9.27
N GLY A 134 -8.84 -9.26 -9.26
CA GLY A 134 -8.81 -7.80 -9.13
C GLY A 134 -8.86 -7.30 -7.69
N ARG A 135 -8.22 -7.99 -6.73
CA ARG A 135 -8.26 -7.61 -5.31
C ARG A 135 -6.98 -6.95 -4.80
N LEU A 136 -5.92 -6.85 -5.60
CA LEU A 136 -4.67 -6.23 -5.17
C LEU A 136 -4.77 -4.70 -5.17
N VAL A 137 -4.36 -4.06 -4.08
CA VAL A 137 -4.17 -2.60 -3.99
C VAL A 137 -2.81 -2.33 -3.40
N MET A 138 -1.93 -1.66 -4.15
CA MET A 138 -0.54 -1.50 -3.74
C MET A 138 -0.31 -0.15 -3.04
N GLY A 139 -0.05 -0.16 -1.74
CA GLY A 139 0.72 0.93 -1.14
C GLY A 139 2.18 0.78 -1.56
N VAL A 140 2.77 1.84 -2.09
CA VAL A 140 4.15 1.88 -2.59
C VAL A 140 4.96 2.94 -1.83
N ALA A 141 6.20 2.59 -1.51
CA ALA A 141 7.11 3.47 -0.78
C ALA A 141 8.54 3.42 -1.35
N SER A 142 9.33 4.45 -1.05
CA SER A 142 10.75 4.50 -1.38
C SER A 142 11.66 3.77 -0.40
N GLY A 143 11.18 3.32 0.76
CA GLY A 143 11.96 2.60 1.78
C GLY A 143 12.59 3.50 2.84
N ASP A 144 12.66 3.01 4.07
CA ASP A 144 13.09 3.75 5.27
C ASP A 144 14.22 3.07 6.06
N ARG A 145 14.73 1.93 5.58
CA ARG A 145 15.77 1.13 6.23
C ARG A 145 17.09 1.20 5.46
N PRO A 146 18.05 2.05 5.88
CA PRO A 146 19.26 2.27 5.10
C PRO A 146 20.11 1.02 4.90
N LYS A 147 20.10 0.07 5.83
CA LYS A 147 20.89 -1.17 5.74
C LYS A 147 20.39 -2.12 4.64
N GLU A 148 19.13 -2.02 4.23
CA GLU A 148 18.59 -2.87 3.17
C GLU A 148 19.17 -2.49 1.80
N PHE A 149 19.43 -1.21 1.55
CA PHE A 149 19.89 -0.75 0.22
C PHE A 149 21.24 -1.34 -0.18
N PRO A 150 22.31 -1.26 0.63
CA PRO A 150 23.59 -1.90 0.30
C PRO A 150 23.48 -3.43 0.16
N ALA A 151 22.57 -4.08 0.87
CA ALA A 151 22.34 -5.52 0.73
C ALA A 151 21.76 -5.91 -0.65
N TYR A 152 21.07 -4.97 -1.31
CA TYR A 152 20.61 -5.08 -2.70
C TYR A 152 21.60 -4.46 -3.70
N GLY A 153 22.79 -4.02 -3.26
CA GLY A 153 23.77 -3.34 -4.11
C GLY A 153 23.33 -1.93 -4.55
N LEU A 154 22.51 -1.25 -3.75
CA LEU A 154 21.95 0.06 -4.05
C LEU A 154 22.39 1.11 -3.02
N GLU A 155 22.42 2.37 -3.45
CA GLU A 155 22.65 3.52 -2.59
C GLU A 155 21.33 4.03 -2.00
N HIS A 156 21.24 4.15 -0.66
CA HIS A 156 20.04 4.64 0.02
C HIS A 156 19.69 6.11 -0.33
N SER A 157 20.69 6.91 -0.69
CA SER A 157 20.50 8.32 -1.10
C SER A 157 19.70 8.45 -2.40
N ALA A 158 19.82 7.48 -3.32
CA ALA A 158 19.13 7.47 -4.61
C ALA A 158 17.67 6.98 -4.53
N ARG A 159 17.17 6.57 -3.35
CA ARG A 159 15.86 5.91 -3.21
C ARG A 159 14.68 6.73 -3.72
N ALA A 160 14.74 8.06 -3.58
CA ALA A 160 13.65 8.96 -3.99
C ALA A 160 13.54 9.02 -5.52
N GLU A 161 14.66 9.22 -6.20
CA GLU A 161 14.74 9.19 -7.66
C GLU A 161 14.39 7.80 -8.21
N ARG A 162 14.94 6.74 -7.61
CA ARG A 162 14.64 5.37 -7.99
C ARG A 162 13.16 5.03 -7.82
N PHE A 163 12.50 5.57 -6.79
CA PHE A 163 11.07 5.39 -6.57
C PHE A 163 10.22 5.99 -7.69
N SER A 164 10.49 7.24 -8.12
CA SER A 164 9.72 7.86 -9.21
C SER A 164 9.94 7.14 -10.54
N GLN A 165 11.18 6.73 -10.82
CA GLN A 165 11.53 5.92 -11.99
C GLN A 165 10.82 4.56 -11.96
N ALA A 166 10.84 3.86 -10.82
CA ALA A 166 10.20 2.55 -10.66
C ALA A 166 8.68 2.64 -10.79
N LEU A 167 8.04 3.67 -10.23
CA LEU A 167 6.60 3.89 -10.39
C LEU A 167 6.21 4.05 -11.86
N SER A 168 6.94 4.90 -12.60
CA SER A 168 6.72 5.09 -14.04
C SER A 168 6.93 3.80 -14.83
N TYR A 169 8.03 3.08 -14.54
CA TYR A 169 8.35 1.81 -15.19
C TYR A 169 7.22 0.78 -14.99
N ILE A 170 6.77 0.58 -13.75
CA ILE A 170 5.69 -0.36 -13.42
C ILE A 170 4.39 -0.01 -14.15
N ARG A 171 4.04 1.29 -14.26
CA ARG A 171 2.86 1.72 -15.01
C ARG A 171 2.97 1.42 -16.50
N GLN A 172 4.13 1.69 -17.11
CA GLN A 172 4.37 1.40 -18.52
C GLN A 172 4.25 -0.10 -18.83
N LEU A 173 4.74 -0.97 -17.94
CA LEU A 173 4.61 -2.44 -18.09
C LEU A 173 3.15 -2.90 -18.18
N MET A 174 2.22 -2.20 -17.52
CA MET A 174 0.80 -2.57 -17.50
C MET A 174 0.07 -2.20 -18.80
N HIS A 175 0.64 -1.37 -19.68
CA HIS A 175 0.03 -1.03 -20.97
C HIS A 175 -0.11 -2.26 -21.88
N ALA A 176 -1.16 -2.29 -22.70
CA ALA A 176 -1.44 -3.41 -23.60
C ALA A 176 -0.44 -3.47 -24.78
N GLY A 177 -0.15 -4.69 -25.27
CA GLY A 177 0.69 -4.92 -26.43
C GLY A 177 2.19 -4.94 -26.14
N HIS A 178 2.98 -4.86 -27.23
CA HIS A 178 4.44 -4.79 -27.19
C HIS A 178 4.88 -3.43 -26.66
N LEU A 179 5.92 -3.44 -25.85
CA LEU A 179 6.44 -2.28 -25.17
C LEU A 179 7.91 -2.07 -25.52
N ASP A 180 8.27 -0.80 -25.59
CA ASP A 180 9.65 -0.33 -25.62
C ASP A 180 9.82 0.52 -24.36
N ILE A 181 10.72 0.10 -23.46
CA ILE A 181 11.04 0.85 -22.25
C ILE A 181 12.51 1.21 -22.30
N ASP A 182 12.80 2.52 -22.17
CA ASP A 182 14.13 3.06 -21.97
C ASP A 182 14.14 3.82 -20.63
N SER A 183 14.75 3.22 -19.61
CA SER A 183 14.77 3.74 -18.24
C SER A 183 16.15 3.57 -17.62
N PRO A 184 16.56 4.44 -16.68
CA PRO A 184 17.76 4.23 -15.87
C PRO A 184 17.76 2.90 -15.08
N LEU A 185 16.58 2.29 -14.90
CA LEU A 185 16.42 1.01 -14.21
C LEU A 185 16.55 -0.21 -15.13
N GLY A 186 16.64 -0.01 -16.45
CA GLY A 186 16.74 -1.08 -17.44
C GLY A 186 16.02 -0.70 -18.73
N ARG A 187 16.40 -1.38 -19.83
CA ARG A 187 15.82 -1.15 -21.16
C ARG A 187 15.46 -2.45 -21.87
N PHE A 188 14.41 -2.43 -22.67
CA PHE A 188 14.07 -3.48 -23.62
C PHE A 188 13.19 -2.93 -24.74
N GLU A 189 13.14 -3.63 -25.87
CA GLU A 189 12.34 -3.27 -27.04
C GLU A 189 11.59 -4.49 -27.56
N GLY A 190 10.37 -4.29 -28.06
CA GLY A 190 9.59 -5.31 -28.75
C GLY A 190 9.16 -6.50 -27.89
N ALA A 191 9.06 -6.33 -26.57
CA ALA A 191 8.60 -7.39 -25.67
C ALA A 191 7.22 -7.08 -25.10
N GLU A 192 6.42 -8.11 -24.87
CA GLU A 192 5.13 -7.99 -24.19
C GLU A 192 5.24 -8.43 -22.73
N PHE A 193 4.74 -7.58 -21.83
CA PHE A 193 4.63 -7.92 -20.41
C PHE A 193 3.32 -8.65 -20.12
N LEU A 194 3.39 -9.86 -19.56
CA LEU A 194 2.23 -10.68 -19.18
C LEU A 194 2.36 -11.21 -17.74
N PRO A 195 1.26 -11.46 -17.02
CA PRO A 195 -0.11 -11.14 -17.40
C PRO A 195 -0.40 -9.64 -17.23
N LYS A 196 -1.44 -9.14 -17.92
CA LYS A 196 -1.96 -7.78 -17.71
C LYS A 196 -2.86 -7.73 -16.47
N PRO A 197 -3.05 -6.57 -15.82
CA PRO A 197 -4.01 -6.42 -14.72
C PRO A 197 -5.46 -6.71 -15.15
N VAL A 198 -6.31 -7.11 -14.21
CA VAL A 198 -7.74 -7.38 -14.42
C VAL A 198 -8.50 -6.12 -14.87
N SER A 199 -8.13 -4.95 -14.35
CA SER A 199 -8.78 -3.65 -14.64
C SER A 199 -7.87 -2.66 -15.36
N ALA A 200 -7.04 -3.13 -16.30
CA ALA A 200 -6.03 -2.37 -17.07
C ALA A 200 -4.87 -1.78 -16.26
N SER A 201 -5.06 -1.43 -14.98
CA SER A 201 -4.02 -1.02 -14.05
C SER A 201 -4.30 -1.54 -12.63
N ILE A 202 -3.23 -1.62 -11.82
CA ILE A 202 -3.32 -1.89 -10.38
C ILE A 202 -3.25 -0.56 -9.63
N PRO A 203 -4.15 -0.27 -8.68
CA PRO A 203 -4.11 0.98 -7.92
C PRO A 203 -2.85 1.07 -7.06
N MET A 204 -2.11 2.17 -7.19
CA MET A 204 -0.86 2.44 -6.48
C MET A 204 -0.96 3.71 -5.61
N MET A 205 -1.02 3.50 -4.29
CA MET A 205 -1.08 4.56 -3.28
C MET A 205 0.32 4.90 -2.81
N VAL A 206 0.71 6.17 -2.86
CA VAL A 206 2.02 6.58 -2.35
C VAL A 206 1.97 6.63 -0.83
N THR A 207 3.01 6.14 -0.17
CA THR A 207 3.12 6.15 1.29
C THR A 207 4.12 7.19 1.78
N GLY A 208 3.73 7.96 2.79
CA GLY A 208 4.56 9.05 3.33
C GLY A 208 4.89 10.09 2.26
N SER A 209 6.09 10.67 2.30
CA SER A 209 6.58 11.50 1.19
C SER A 209 7.21 10.67 0.07
N SER A 210 7.75 9.48 0.39
CA SER A 210 8.61 8.70 -0.51
C SER A 210 9.73 9.52 -1.17
N GLY A 211 10.19 10.59 -0.50
CA GLY A 211 11.20 11.53 -1.02
C GLY A 211 10.68 12.51 -2.08
N GLN A 212 9.37 12.61 -2.28
CA GLN A 212 8.72 13.45 -3.28
C GLN A 212 8.06 14.68 -2.65
N SER A 213 7.82 15.72 -3.45
CA SER A 213 7.04 16.89 -3.04
C SER A 213 5.54 16.57 -2.96
N LEU A 214 4.76 17.44 -2.33
CA LEU A 214 3.32 17.26 -2.21
C LEU A 214 2.61 17.34 -3.57
N GLU A 215 3.07 18.25 -4.43
CA GLU A 215 2.61 18.43 -5.82
C GLU A 215 2.86 17.17 -6.63
N TRP A 216 4.06 16.58 -6.51
CA TRP A 216 4.37 15.34 -7.21
C TRP A 216 3.43 14.21 -6.77
N ILE A 217 3.17 14.08 -5.47
CA ILE A 217 2.23 13.07 -4.94
C ILE A 217 0.81 13.33 -5.45
N ALA A 218 0.36 14.59 -5.46
CA ALA A 218 -0.94 14.98 -5.98
C ALA A 218 -1.08 14.73 -7.48
N GLU A 219 -0.01 14.80 -8.25
CA GLU A 219 -0.02 14.50 -9.67
C GLU A 219 0.05 12.99 -9.95
N HIS A 220 0.90 12.25 -9.24
CA HIS A 220 1.29 10.88 -9.60
C HIS A 220 0.61 9.77 -8.80
N ALA A 221 0.14 10.00 -7.58
CA ALA A 221 -0.39 8.94 -6.72
C ALA A 221 -1.87 8.64 -7.01
N ASP A 222 -2.30 7.37 -7.00
CA ASP A 222 -3.74 7.03 -7.12
C ASP A 222 -4.51 7.29 -5.81
N GLY A 223 -3.77 7.54 -4.73
CA GLY A 223 -4.20 7.87 -3.38
C GLY A 223 -3.00 8.00 -2.46
N TRP A 224 -3.21 8.41 -1.21
CA TRP A 224 -2.12 8.75 -0.31
C TRP A 224 -2.28 8.12 1.07
N LEU A 225 -1.28 7.33 1.48
CA LEU A 225 -1.20 6.72 2.81
C LEU A 225 -0.25 7.55 3.67
N THR A 226 -0.76 8.11 4.77
CA THR A 226 0.07 8.87 5.72
C THR A 226 -0.17 8.48 7.16
N TYR A 227 0.84 8.74 7.98
CA TYR A 227 0.79 8.50 9.42
C TYR A 227 0.14 9.69 10.13
N PRO A 228 -0.64 9.42 11.18
CA PRO A 228 -1.10 10.47 12.07
C PRO A 228 -0.02 10.79 13.11
N ASN A 229 -0.01 12.02 13.61
CA ASN A 229 0.68 12.31 14.87
C ASN A 229 -0.13 11.70 16.04
N ALA A 230 0.28 11.91 17.29
CA ALA A 230 -0.43 11.37 18.44
C ALA A 230 -1.96 11.68 18.44
N THR A 231 -2.79 10.64 18.42
CA THR A 231 -4.26 10.73 18.27
C THR A 231 -5.08 10.62 19.55
N HIS A 232 -4.43 10.53 20.72
CA HIS A 232 -5.08 10.69 22.05
C HIS A 232 -5.48 12.14 22.28
N THR A 233 -4.84 13.08 21.57
CA THR A 233 -5.21 14.49 21.61
C THR A 233 -5.80 14.90 20.26
N PRO A 234 -6.64 15.95 20.22
CA PRO A 234 -7.16 16.50 18.96
C PRO A 234 -6.08 17.04 18.01
N ARG A 235 -4.86 17.29 18.49
CA ARG A 235 -3.79 17.90 17.69
C ARG A 235 -3.37 17.00 16.53
N GLY A 236 -3.22 15.69 16.75
CA GLY A 236 -2.83 14.76 15.70
C GLY A 236 -3.86 14.66 14.57
N PRO A 237 -5.15 14.41 14.88
CA PRO A 237 -6.20 14.37 13.88
C PRO A 237 -6.39 15.70 13.12
N ARG A 238 -6.28 16.85 13.80
CA ARG A 238 -6.36 18.17 13.14
C ARG A 238 -5.21 18.38 12.14
N HIS A 239 -3.99 18.06 12.55
CA HIS A 239 -2.83 18.17 11.66
C HIS A 239 -2.94 17.23 10.46
N LEU A 240 -3.43 16.00 10.67
CA LEU A 240 -3.71 15.08 9.57
C LEU A 240 -4.75 15.66 8.61
N ALA A 241 -5.85 16.24 9.12
CA ALA A 241 -6.88 16.86 8.30
C ALA A 241 -6.35 18.05 7.47
N GLU A 242 -5.50 18.89 8.06
CA GLU A 242 -4.81 19.99 7.35
C GLU A 242 -3.95 19.47 6.20
N LYS A 243 -3.14 18.43 6.48
CA LYS A 243 -2.27 17.79 5.48
C LYS A 243 -3.07 17.18 4.32
N ILE A 244 -4.19 16.50 4.63
CA ILE A 244 -5.08 15.93 3.61
C ILE A 244 -5.71 17.04 2.76
N ARG A 245 -6.14 18.14 3.38
CA ARG A 245 -6.74 19.27 2.65
C ARG A 245 -5.74 19.89 1.68
N ALA A 246 -4.54 20.20 2.15
CA ALA A 246 -3.47 20.75 1.33
C ALA A 246 -3.13 19.85 0.13
N TRP A 247 -3.06 18.53 0.34
CA TRP A 247 -2.86 17.58 -0.76
C TRP A 247 -4.01 17.58 -1.76
N ARG A 248 -5.27 17.56 -1.29
CA ARG A 248 -6.45 17.54 -2.16
C ARG A 248 -6.58 18.79 -3.02
N GLU A 249 -6.16 19.95 -2.53
CA GLU A 249 -6.13 21.20 -3.29
C GLU A 249 -5.17 21.14 -4.49
N LEU A 250 -4.15 20.28 -4.42
CA LEU A 250 -3.17 20.06 -5.49
C LEU A 250 -3.58 18.95 -6.46
N VAL A 251 -4.63 18.16 -6.16
CA VAL A 251 -5.04 17.05 -7.03
C VAL A 251 -5.62 17.59 -8.34
N PRO A 252 -5.09 17.20 -9.51
CA PRO A 252 -5.56 17.70 -10.79
C PRO A 252 -7.06 17.53 -10.99
N GLY A 253 -7.74 18.63 -11.34
CA GLY A 253 -9.18 18.66 -11.57
C GLY A 253 -10.06 18.40 -10.33
N GLY A 254 -9.48 18.42 -9.11
CA GLY A 254 -10.22 18.17 -7.88
C GLY A 254 -10.81 16.75 -7.80
N ALA A 255 -10.29 15.81 -8.59
CA ALA A 255 -10.84 14.46 -8.67
C ALA A 255 -10.66 13.71 -7.34
N PHE A 256 -11.65 12.89 -6.97
CA PHE A 256 -11.53 12.09 -5.75
C PHE A 256 -10.39 11.06 -5.86
N ARG A 257 -9.43 11.18 -4.93
CA ARG A 257 -8.39 10.19 -4.65
C ARG A 257 -8.41 9.86 -3.15
N PRO A 258 -8.38 8.57 -2.76
CA PRO A 258 -8.50 8.16 -1.37
C PRO A 258 -7.27 8.59 -0.55
N HIS A 259 -7.52 8.88 0.71
CA HIS A 259 -6.50 9.00 1.73
C HIS A 259 -6.65 7.86 2.73
N MET A 260 -5.53 7.37 3.24
CA MET A 260 -5.47 6.28 4.20
C MET A 260 -4.52 6.61 5.34
N THR A 261 -4.79 6.05 6.50
CA THR A 261 -3.92 6.16 7.66
C THR A 261 -3.96 4.87 8.46
N ASN A 262 -2.86 4.55 9.15
CA ASN A 262 -2.76 3.39 10.03
C ASN A 262 -2.63 3.86 11.48
N GLU A 263 -3.23 3.08 12.37
CA GLU A 263 -3.28 3.32 13.81
C GLU A 263 -3.21 1.98 14.52
N TRP A 264 -2.51 1.95 15.66
CA TRP A 264 -2.63 0.81 16.58
C TRP A 264 -3.84 1.04 17.47
N ILE A 265 -4.78 0.11 17.43
CA ILE A 265 -6.03 0.25 18.17
C ILE A 265 -6.20 -0.91 19.15
N ASP A 266 -6.47 -0.59 20.41
CA ASP A 266 -6.81 -1.56 21.46
C ASP A 266 -8.26 -1.33 21.90
N LEU A 267 -9.17 -2.27 21.69
CA LEU A 267 -10.58 -2.02 21.99
C LEU A 267 -10.89 -2.30 23.45
N VAL A 268 -11.64 -1.42 24.11
CA VAL A 268 -12.19 -1.64 25.45
C VAL A 268 -13.71 -1.70 25.41
N ASP A 269 -14.30 -2.35 26.41
CA ASP A 269 -15.75 -2.54 26.46
C ASP A 269 -16.49 -1.24 26.80
N ASP A 270 -15.89 -0.33 27.56
CA ASP A 270 -16.49 0.96 27.91
C ASP A 270 -16.41 1.95 26.73
N PRO A 271 -17.55 2.33 26.10
CA PRO A 271 -17.56 3.29 25.00
C PRO A 271 -17.23 4.73 25.43
N GLY A 272 -17.32 5.04 26.73
CA GLY A 272 -16.93 6.32 27.31
C GLY A 272 -15.45 6.41 27.68
N TYR A 273 -14.70 5.31 27.56
CA TYR A 273 -13.30 5.27 27.95
C TYR A 273 -12.46 6.27 27.12
N PRO A 274 -11.68 7.15 27.77
CA PRO A 274 -10.92 8.17 27.06
C PRO A 274 -9.82 7.55 26.19
N ARG A 275 -9.47 8.22 25.10
CA ARG A 275 -8.33 7.80 24.27
C ARG A 275 -7.04 8.00 25.06
N THR A 276 -6.39 6.90 25.43
CA THR A 276 -5.08 6.91 26.11
C THR A 276 -4.00 6.38 25.20
N THR A 277 -2.75 6.77 25.45
CA THR A 277 -1.59 6.19 24.76
C THR A 277 -1.45 4.71 25.08
N LEU A 278 -1.04 3.91 24.09
CA LEU A 278 -0.65 2.51 24.33
C LEU A 278 0.79 2.45 24.85
N ALA A 279 0.99 1.80 26.00
CA ALA A 279 2.22 1.82 26.80
C ALA A 279 3.47 1.19 26.15
N ARG A 280 3.41 0.73 24.89
CA ARG A 280 4.49 -0.02 24.25
C ARG A 280 4.91 0.45 22.85
N TRP A 281 4.24 1.45 22.26
CA TRP A 281 4.54 1.91 20.90
C TRP A 281 4.49 3.43 20.81
N LEU A 282 5.61 4.04 20.41
CA LEU A 282 5.88 5.48 20.55
C LEU A 282 5.27 6.38 19.45
N CYS A 283 4.46 5.87 18.53
CA CYS A 283 3.65 6.72 17.66
C CYS A 283 2.32 6.04 17.32
N SER A 284 1.22 6.80 17.48
CA SER A 284 -0.14 6.53 16.98
C SER A 284 -0.75 5.18 17.44
N ALA A 285 -1.09 5.12 18.73
CA ALA A 285 -1.59 3.92 19.37
C ALA A 285 -2.62 4.30 20.46
N HIS A 286 -3.91 3.97 20.26
CA HIS A 286 -5.03 4.42 21.10
C HIS A 286 -6.08 3.34 21.35
N ARG A 287 -6.75 3.42 22.49
CA ARG A 287 -7.93 2.59 22.74
C ARG A 287 -9.17 3.10 21.99
N ALA A 288 -9.94 2.23 21.31
CA ALA A 288 -11.15 2.64 20.58
C ALA A 288 -12.36 1.68 20.74
N LYS A 289 -13.49 2.06 20.16
CA LYS A 289 -14.85 1.50 20.36
C LYS A 289 -15.05 0.10 19.77
N ARG A 290 -15.70 -0.83 20.50
CA ARG A 290 -16.47 -1.94 19.88
C ARG A 290 -17.76 -1.38 19.29
N ALA A 291 -18.03 -1.62 18.02
CA ALA A 291 -19.35 -1.34 17.46
C ALA A 291 -20.28 -2.49 17.85
N ASP A 292 -21.26 -2.20 18.70
CA ASP A 292 -22.38 -3.12 18.92
C ASP A 292 -23.24 -3.17 17.64
N GLY A 293 -23.43 -4.39 17.11
CA GLY A 293 -24.46 -4.69 16.10
C GLY A 293 -23.94 -5.12 14.73
N LEU A 294 -23.59 -6.39 14.60
CA LEU A 294 -23.84 -7.20 13.39
C LEU A 294 -24.41 -8.54 13.89
N ALA A 295 -25.73 -8.58 14.00
CA ALA A 295 -26.51 -9.81 13.88
C ALA A 295 -26.77 -10.07 12.39
#